data_AF-A0A9N8HUL6-F1
#
_entry.id   AF-A0A9N8HUL6-F1
#
_cell.length_a   1.000
_cell.length_b   1.000
_cell.length_c   1.000
_cell.angle_alpha   90.00
_cell.angle_beta   90.00
_cell.angle_gamma   90.00
#
_symmetry.space_group_name_H-M   'P 1'
#
loop_
_entity.id
_entity.type
_entity.pdbx_description
1 polymer ?
#
loop_
_entity_poly.entity_id
_entity_poly.type
_entity_poly.pdbx_seq_one_letter_code
_entity_poly.pdbx_strand_id
1 'polypeptide(L)'
;MKPQITKLFLPLFLAFQLLGGAPLAESFSDKQPAKLFVNVVVHDPSEAISGKLGAKISNTKLPGFVKSRMTKRVDAAAKRFVKPTMIAGKMAEKMSNKIPEKMATMGVTATVEEHYREANYFVLLMQVRRVDMATMAEAKTENKSLGGKIQKVLGFVGAKNKDRLEAYFLPSLIEKKLPDMMTSMMGEKMGEKGVKAEAKVLPEEKQQKFFDAKIRQIRAAVADLEVEGEL
;
A
#
# COMPACT_ATOMS: atom_id res chain seq x y z
N MET A 1 -10.38 22.02 -11.42
CA MET A 1 -9.40 22.20 -10.33
C MET A 1 -8.02 21.80 -10.83
N LYS A 2 -7.05 22.73 -10.93
CA LYS A 2 -5.65 22.46 -11.30
C LYS A 2 -4.82 22.24 -10.02
N PRO A 3 -3.96 21.20 -9.91
CA PRO A 3 -3.30 20.90 -8.64
C PRO A 3 -2.06 21.78 -8.38
N GLN A 4 -1.97 22.32 -7.16
CA GLN A 4 -0.90 23.18 -6.62
C GLN A 4 0.42 22.43 -6.29
N ILE A 5 1.00 21.69 -7.24
CA ILE A 5 2.21 20.86 -6.97
C ILE A 5 3.53 21.60 -7.28
N THR A 6 3.49 22.83 -7.81
CA THR A 6 4.69 23.62 -8.15
C THR A 6 5.43 24.22 -6.95
N LYS A 7 4.80 24.35 -5.77
CA LYS A 7 5.42 25.01 -4.60
C LYS A 7 6.45 24.15 -3.83
N LEU A 8 6.57 22.86 -4.11
CA LEU A 8 7.43 21.95 -3.33
C LEU A 8 8.84 21.74 -3.89
N PHE A 9 9.12 22.13 -5.14
CA PHE A 9 10.39 21.79 -5.81
C PHE A 9 11.47 22.87 -5.73
N LEU A 10 11.08 24.14 -5.65
CA LEU A 10 12.04 25.25 -5.54
C LEU A 10 12.92 25.20 -4.28
N PRO A 11 12.41 24.86 -3.07
CA PRO A 11 13.25 24.77 -1.88
C PRO A 11 14.23 23.59 -1.93
N LEU A 12 13.85 22.49 -2.60
CA LEU A 12 14.69 21.30 -2.71
C LEU A 12 15.89 21.53 -3.64
N PHE A 13 15.67 22.29 -4.72
CA PHE A 13 16.72 22.67 -5.67
C PHE A 13 17.69 23.70 -5.05
N LEU A 14 17.17 24.66 -4.28
CA LEU A 14 17.99 25.61 -3.51
C LEU A 14 18.80 24.93 -2.40
N ALA A 15 18.24 23.93 -1.71
CA ALA A 15 18.98 23.14 -0.72
C ALA A 15 20.16 22.37 -1.36
N PHE A 16 19.98 21.88 -2.59
CA PHE A 16 21.03 21.19 -3.34
C PHE A 16 22.13 22.13 -3.85
N GLN A 17 21.80 23.38 -4.20
CA GLN A 17 22.79 24.41 -4.58
C GLN A 17 23.53 25.02 -3.37
N LEU A 18 22.86 25.14 -2.22
CA LEU A 18 23.45 25.71 -1.00
C LEU A 18 24.38 24.72 -0.27
N LEU A 19 24.21 23.41 -0.46
CA LEU A 19 25.10 22.36 0.09
C LEU A 19 26.39 22.18 -0.72
N GLY A 20 26.94 23.27 -1.27
CA GLY A 20 28.15 23.28 -2.07
C GLY A 20 29.30 22.46 -1.45
N GLY A 21 29.68 21.40 -2.16
CA GLY A 21 31.07 20.93 -2.25
C GLY A 21 31.76 20.41 -1.00
N ALA A 22 31.10 20.20 0.14
CA ALA A 22 31.73 19.51 1.26
C ALA A 22 31.92 18.02 0.91
N PRO A 23 33.14 17.46 1.02
CA PRO A 23 33.35 16.02 0.90
C PRO A 23 32.77 15.34 2.15
N LEU A 24 31.46 15.07 2.12
CA LEU A 24 30.81 14.10 2.99
C LEU A 24 31.40 12.72 2.63
N ALA A 25 32.53 12.39 3.23
CA ALA A 25 33.16 11.08 3.21
C ALA A 25 33.00 10.40 4.58
N GLU A 26 31.92 10.70 5.30
CA GLU A 26 31.52 9.89 6.44
C GLU A 26 31.07 8.52 5.94
N SER A 27 31.57 7.47 6.55
CA SER A 27 31.37 6.06 6.21
C SER A 27 29.88 5.71 6.01
N PHE A 28 29.45 5.64 4.75
CA PHE A 28 28.07 5.37 4.35
C PHE A 28 27.72 3.87 4.26
N SER A 29 28.41 3.01 5.00
CA SER A 29 28.37 1.55 4.75
C SER A 29 27.19 0.80 5.39
N ASP A 30 26.40 1.36 6.29
CA ASP A 30 25.39 0.57 7.05
C ASP A 30 24.06 1.30 7.31
N LYS A 31 23.57 2.10 6.35
CA LYS A 31 22.24 2.68 6.52
C LYS A 31 21.20 1.58 6.31
N GLN A 32 20.49 1.21 7.38
CA GLN A 32 19.45 0.18 7.33
C GLN A 32 18.41 0.52 6.25
N PRO A 33 17.87 -0.50 5.54
CA PRO A 33 16.86 -0.28 4.53
C PRO A 33 15.64 0.42 5.12
N ALA A 34 15.04 1.31 4.35
CA ALA A 34 13.83 2.04 4.69
C ALA A 34 12.71 1.06 5.11
N LYS A 35 12.24 1.16 6.36
CA LYS A 35 11.12 0.35 6.87
C LYS A 35 9.83 1.15 6.84
N LEU A 36 8.82 0.59 6.17
CA LEU A 36 7.47 1.13 6.10
C LEU A 36 6.48 0.06 6.54
N PHE A 37 5.46 0.47 7.27
CA PHE A 37 4.44 -0.42 7.81
C PHE A 37 3.11 -0.14 7.14
N VAL A 38 2.53 -1.16 6.52
CA VAL A 38 1.22 -1.09 5.85
C VAL A 38 0.19 -1.69 6.80
N ASN A 39 -0.58 -0.82 7.45
CA ASN A 39 -1.62 -1.18 8.42
C ASN A 39 -2.95 -1.29 7.67
N VAL A 40 -3.65 -2.42 7.80
CA VAL A 40 -4.92 -2.65 7.09
C VAL A 40 -5.97 -3.20 8.05
N VAL A 41 -7.10 -2.52 8.15
CA VAL A 41 -8.31 -2.96 8.87
C VAL A 41 -9.38 -3.31 7.85
N VAL A 42 -9.89 -4.54 7.88
CA VAL A 42 -11.01 -4.98 7.02
C VAL A 42 -12.32 -4.81 7.78
N HIS A 43 -13.14 -3.81 7.42
CA HIS A 43 -14.39 -3.52 8.13
C HIS A 43 -15.53 -4.47 7.72
N ASP A 44 -15.79 -4.58 6.43
CA ASP A 44 -16.90 -5.40 5.93
C ASP A 44 -16.54 -6.04 4.59
N PRO A 45 -16.42 -7.37 4.53
CA PRO A 45 -16.17 -8.07 3.28
C PRO A 45 -17.44 -8.45 2.50
N SER A 46 -18.63 -8.22 3.06
CA SER A 46 -19.87 -8.82 2.57
C SER A 46 -20.21 -8.42 1.12
N GLU A 47 -19.93 -7.17 0.74
CA GLU A 47 -20.14 -6.65 -0.62
C GLU A 47 -19.21 -7.30 -1.65
N ALA A 48 -17.93 -7.49 -1.32
CA ALA A 48 -16.97 -8.14 -2.22
C ALA A 48 -17.31 -9.62 -2.50
N ILE A 49 -17.92 -10.29 -1.52
CA ILE A 49 -18.28 -11.71 -1.61
C ILE A 49 -19.55 -11.89 -2.44
N SER A 50 -20.60 -11.10 -2.16
CA SER A 50 -21.87 -11.18 -2.88
C SER A 50 -21.68 -10.89 -4.38
N GLY A 51 -20.85 -9.91 -4.73
CA GLY A 51 -20.53 -9.60 -6.12
C GLY A 51 -19.87 -10.77 -6.87
N LYS A 52 -18.88 -11.45 -6.25
CA LYS A 52 -18.18 -12.58 -6.86
C LYS A 52 -19.06 -13.83 -6.97
N LEU A 53 -19.88 -14.10 -5.96
CA LEU A 53 -20.81 -15.23 -5.98
C LEU A 53 -21.92 -15.01 -7.00
N GLY A 54 -22.48 -13.79 -7.06
CA GLY A 54 -23.43 -13.37 -8.08
C GLY A 54 -22.90 -13.60 -9.49
N ALA A 55 -21.67 -13.16 -9.79
CA ALA A 55 -21.03 -13.35 -11.09
C ALA A 55 -20.78 -14.84 -11.44
N LYS A 56 -20.42 -15.68 -10.45
CA LYS A 56 -20.26 -17.12 -10.67
C LYS A 56 -21.60 -17.81 -10.95
N ILE A 57 -22.65 -17.43 -10.22
CA ILE A 57 -23.98 -18.03 -10.38
C ILE A 57 -24.65 -17.53 -11.67
N SER A 58 -24.47 -16.27 -12.07
CA SER A 58 -25.02 -15.74 -13.33
C SER A 58 -24.53 -16.53 -14.54
N ASN A 59 -23.27 -16.96 -14.52
CA ASN A 59 -22.62 -17.72 -15.58
C ASN A 59 -23.06 -19.19 -15.68
N THR A 60 -23.76 -19.74 -14.68
CA THR A 60 -24.28 -21.11 -14.76
C THR A 60 -25.50 -21.20 -15.69
N LYS A 61 -25.69 -22.31 -16.40
CA LYS A 61 -26.87 -22.53 -17.28
C LYS A 61 -28.10 -23.04 -16.51
N LEU A 62 -28.43 -22.40 -15.38
CA LEU A 62 -29.61 -22.77 -14.58
C LEU A 62 -30.85 -21.96 -14.98
N PRO A 63 -32.08 -22.51 -14.87
CA PRO A 63 -33.32 -21.76 -15.04
C PRO A 63 -33.38 -20.55 -14.10
N GLY A 64 -33.96 -19.43 -14.54
CA GLY A 64 -33.97 -18.17 -13.80
C GLY A 64 -34.52 -18.26 -12.38
N PHE A 65 -35.58 -19.06 -12.17
CA PHE A 65 -36.17 -19.27 -10.85
C PHE A 65 -35.25 -20.03 -9.89
N VAL A 66 -34.46 -20.99 -10.41
CA VAL A 66 -33.48 -21.75 -9.62
C VAL A 66 -32.31 -20.86 -9.24
N LYS A 67 -31.81 -20.03 -10.18
CA LYS A 67 -30.74 -19.07 -9.92
C LYS A 67 -31.07 -18.11 -8.78
N SER A 68 -32.30 -17.57 -8.76
CA SER A 68 -32.74 -16.64 -7.72
C SER A 68 -32.82 -17.30 -6.34
N ARG A 69 -33.28 -18.56 -6.25
CA ARG A 69 -33.30 -19.28 -4.96
C ARG A 69 -31.90 -19.67 -4.50
N MET A 70 -31.04 -20.07 -5.44
CA MET A 70 -29.66 -20.49 -5.15
C MET A 70 -28.79 -19.32 -4.70
N THR A 71 -28.88 -18.16 -5.36
CA THR A 71 -28.19 -16.92 -4.94
C THR A 71 -28.51 -16.56 -3.50
N LYS A 72 -29.81 -16.50 -3.12
CA LYS A 72 -30.21 -16.20 -1.73
C LYS A 72 -29.63 -17.18 -0.70
N ARG A 73 -29.64 -18.48 -1.00
CA ARG A 73 -29.09 -19.51 -0.09
C ARG A 73 -27.57 -19.43 0.02
N VAL A 74 -26.91 -19.22 -1.10
CA VAL A 74 -25.45 -19.08 -1.16
C VAL A 74 -25.00 -17.80 -0.45
N ASP A 75 -25.71 -16.68 -0.60
CA ASP A 75 -25.41 -15.43 0.11
C ASP A 75 -25.58 -15.59 1.62
N ALA A 76 -26.66 -16.24 2.08
CA ALA A 76 -26.87 -16.51 3.49
C ALA A 76 -25.79 -17.43 4.09
N ALA A 77 -25.40 -18.48 3.36
CA ALA A 77 -24.31 -19.37 3.77
C ALA A 77 -22.97 -18.63 3.77
N ALA A 78 -22.66 -17.87 2.72
CA ALA A 78 -21.41 -17.14 2.58
C ALA A 78 -21.21 -16.13 3.71
N LYS A 79 -22.26 -15.41 4.12
CA LYS A 79 -22.20 -14.51 5.29
C LYS A 79 -21.86 -15.23 6.59
N ARG A 80 -22.28 -16.49 6.75
CA ARG A 80 -21.96 -17.30 7.94
C ARG A 80 -20.55 -17.88 7.92
N PHE A 81 -20.08 -18.31 6.74
CA PHE A 81 -18.79 -18.99 6.61
C PHE A 81 -17.61 -18.05 6.43
N VAL A 82 -17.81 -16.89 5.82
CA VAL A 82 -16.71 -15.98 5.49
C VAL A 82 -16.51 -14.99 6.64
N LYS A 83 -15.71 -15.42 7.61
CA LYS A 83 -15.28 -14.55 8.72
C LYS A 83 -14.34 -13.46 8.18
N PRO A 84 -14.45 -12.21 8.66
CA PRO A 84 -13.51 -11.13 8.33
C PRO A 84 -12.04 -11.52 8.50
N THR A 85 -11.75 -12.37 9.50
CA THR A 85 -10.42 -12.90 9.80
C THR A 85 -9.82 -13.71 8.63
N MET A 86 -10.63 -14.52 7.95
CA MET A 86 -10.18 -15.30 6.79
C MET A 86 -9.85 -14.39 5.60
N ILE A 87 -10.58 -13.28 5.46
CA ILE A 87 -10.34 -12.33 4.38
C ILE A 87 -9.12 -11.48 4.66
N ALA A 88 -8.96 -11.00 5.89
CA ALA A 88 -7.74 -10.35 6.33
C ALA A 88 -6.51 -11.23 6.05
N GLY A 89 -6.57 -12.52 6.40
CA GLY A 89 -5.48 -13.46 6.12
C GLY A 89 -5.17 -13.62 4.62
N LYS A 90 -6.20 -13.83 3.79
CA LYS A 90 -6.02 -13.92 2.33
C LYS A 90 -5.54 -12.61 1.70
N MET A 91 -5.96 -11.47 2.25
CA MET A 91 -5.51 -10.16 1.79
C MET A 91 -4.05 -9.92 2.15
N ALA A 92 -3.64 -10.22 3.38
CA ALA A 92 -2.25 -10.13 3.83
C ALA A 92 -1.33 -10.95 2.90
N GLU A 93 -1.62 -12.24 2.73
CA GLU A 93 -0.86 -13.14 1.85
C GLU A 93 -0.78 -12.61 0.41
N LYS A 94 -1.93 -12.22 -0.16
CA LYS A 94 -1.97 -11.70 -1.54
C LYS A 94 -1.18 -10.40 -1.68
N MET A 95 -1.23 -9.51 -0.68
CA MET A 95 -0.55 -8.23 -0.70
C MET A 95 0.96 -8.38 -0.54
N SER A 96 1.42 -9.29 0.34
CA SER A 96 2.84 -9.60 0.49
C SER A 96 3.47 -10.09 -0.81
N ASN A 97 2.71 -10.79 -1.66
CA ASN A 97 3.18 -11.20 -2.98
C ASN A 97 3.04 -10.09 -4.04
N LYS A 98 1.88 -9.42 -4.10
CA LYS A 98 1.56 -8.50 -5.21
C LYS A 98 2.21 -7.12 -5.07
N ILE A 99 2.48 -6.64 -3.86
CA ILE A 99 3.12 -5.34 -3.65
C ILE A 99 4.54 -5.35 -4.20
N PRO A 100 5.43 -6.30 -3.81
CA PRO A 100 6.78 -6.39 -4.38
C PRO A 100 6.79 -6.50 -5.91
N GLU A 101 5.94 -7.35 -6.49
CA GLU A 101 5.81 -7.49 -7.95
C GLU A 101 5.50 -6.14 -8.62
N LYS A 102 4.52 -5.39 -8.08
CA LYS A 102 4.14 -4.09 -8.63
C LYS A 102 5.20 -3.02 -8.40
N MET A 103 5.89 -3.03 -7.27
CA MET A 103 6.99 -2.12 -7.01
C MET A 103 8.17 -2.39 -7.94
N ALA A 104 8.48 -3.66 -8.24
CA ALA A 104 9.52 -4.03 -9.18
C ALA A 104 9.24 -3.48 -10.57
N THR A 105 7.99 -3.53 -11.05
CA THR A 105 7.61 -2.90 -12.33
C THR A 105 7.78 -1.38 -12.34
N MET A 106 7.82 -0.75 -11.17
CA MET A 106 8.10 0.68 -11.02
C MET A 106 9.58 0.97 -10.75
N GLY A 107 10.48 -0.01 -10.84
CA GLY A 107 11.89 0.17 -10.53
C GLY A 107 12.19 0.24 -9.03
N VAL A 108 11.36 -0.34 -8.17
CA VAL A 108 11.60 -0.39 -6.73
C VAL A 108 11.65 -1.84 -6.27
N THR A 109 12.82 -2.29 -5.83
CA THR A 109 12.98 -3.60 -5.19
C THR A 109 12.65 -3.45 -3.72
N ALA A 110 11.58 -4.11 -3.27
CA ALA A 110 11.18 -4.13 -1.87
C ALA A 110 10.81 -5.55 -1.44
N THR A 111 11.04 -5.88 -0.17
CA THR A 111 10.50 -7.08 0.48
C THR A 111 9.27 -6.70 1.29
N VAL A 112 8.24 -7.55 1.31
CA VAL A 112 7.02 -7.33 2.09
C VAL A 112 6.69 -8.60 2.85
N GLU A 113 6.62 -8.52 4.16
CA GLU A 113 6.35 -9.64 5.05
C GLU A 113 5.20 -9.29 6.00
N GLU A 114 4.41 -10.29 6.38
CA GLU A 114 3.39 -10.10 7.41
C GLU A 114 4.07 -10.03 8.77
N HIS A 115 3.99 -8.86 9.43
CA HIS A 115 4.62 -8.64 10.72
C HIS A 115 3.66 -8.95 11.88
N TYR A 116 2.37 -8.74 11.67
CA TYR A 116 1.36 -8.94 12.71
C TYR A 116 -0.03 -9.15 12.11
N ARG A 117 -0.88 -9.92 12.80
CA ARG A 117 -2.30 -10.11 12.48
C ARG A 117 -3.11 -10.45 13.73
N GLU A 118 -4.23 -9.75 13.91
CA GLU A 118 -5.22 -10.00 14.95
C GLU A 118 -6.62 -9.70 14.40
N ALA A 119 -7.53 -10.67 14.47
CA ALA A 119 -8.88 -10.57 13.93
C ALA A 119 -8.91 -10.09 12.44
N ASN A 120 -9.54 -8.94 12.18
CA ASN A 120 -9.69 -8.32 10.87
C ASN A 120 -8.59 -7.29 10.55
N TYR A 121 -7.56 -7.21 11.39
CA TYR A 121 -6.46 -6.28 11.26
C TYR A 121 -5.14 -7.01 11.03
N PHE A 122 -4.33 -6.47 10.13
CA PHE A 122 -2.98 -6.97 9.89
C PHE A 122 -2.03 -5.83 9.52
N VAL A 123 -0.74 -6.09 9.75
CA VAL A 123 0.36 -5.18 9.47
C VAL A 123 1.38 -5.89 8.60
N LEU A 124 1.72 -5.29 7.46
CA LEU A 124 2.83 -5.74 6.63
C LEU A 124 4.04 -4.84 6.83
N LEU A 125 5.20 -5.43 7.06
CA LEU A 125 6.49 -4.74 7.05
C LEU A 125 7.02 -4.75 5.62
N MET A 126 7.21 -3.56 5.06
CA MET A 126 7.82 -3.35 3.76
C MET A 126 9.22 -2.75 3.94
N GLN A 127 10.22 -3.37 3.32
CA GLN A 127 11.60 -2.87 3.33
C GLN A 127 12.05 -2.56 1.91
N VAL A 128 12.36 -1.29 1.64
CA VAL A 128 12.90 -0.88 0.33
C VAL A 128 14.40 -1.19 0.30
N ARG A 129 14.81 -2.04 -0.64
CA ARG A 129 16.20 -2.51 -0.77
C ARG A 129 16.96 -1.71 -1.82
N ARG A 130 16.34 -1.50 -2.98
CA ARG A 130 16.97 -0.82 -4.12
C ARG A 130 15.95 -0.05 -4.93
N VAL A 131 16.40 1.05 -5.52
CA VAL A 131 15.62 1.87 -6.45
C VAL A 131 16.40 1.98 -7.75
N ASP A 132 15.78 1.63 -8.86
CA ASP A 132 16.32 1.75 -10.22
C ASP A 132 15.66 2.93 -10.93
N MET A 133 16.46 3.97 -11.20
CA MET A 133 15.96 5.17 -11.87
C MET A 133 15.59 4.95 -13.32
N ALA A 134 16.29 4.04 -14.02
CA ALA A 134 16.01 3.78 -15.42
C ALA A 134 14.61 3.17 -15.56
N THR A 135 14.33 2.11 -14.78
CA THR A 135 13.01 1.49 -14.75
C THR A 135 11.94 2.45 -14.23
N MET A 136 12.24 3.27 -13.22
CA MET A 136 11.32 4.32 -12.74
C MET A 136 10.97 5.35 -13.82
N ALA A 137 11.94 5.74 -14.65
CA ALA A 137 11.73 6.70 -15.73
C ALA A 137 10.87 6.08 -16.84
N GLU A 138 11.14 4.83 -17.21
CA GLU A 138 10.39 4.07 -18.21
C GLU A 138 8.93 3.84 -17.77
N ALA A 139 8.72 3.33 -16.55
CA ALA A 139 7.40 3.04 -16.01
C ALA A 139 6.52 4.30 -15.86
N LYS A 140 7.12 5.50 -15.77
CA LYS A 140 6.41 6.78 -15.62
C LYS A 140 6.10 7.49 -16.93
N THR A 141 6.50 6.94 -18.09
CA THR A 141 6.06 7.49 -19.38
C THR A 141 4.54 7.38 -19.56
N GLU A 142 3.89 6.42 -18.89
CA GLU A 142 2.42 6.31 -18.83
C GLU A 142 1.76 7.36 -17.90
N ASN A 143 2.49 7.86 -16.89
CA ASN A 143 2.01 8.85 -15.90
C ASN A 143 2.77 10.19 -16.05
N LYS A 144 2.38 10.97 -17.05
CA LYS A 144 3.09 12.18 -17.56
C LYS A 144 3.55 13.22 -16.53
N SER A 145 2.95 13.30 -15.33
CA SER A 145 3.19 14.42 -14.40
C SER A 145 4.46 14.28 -13.53
N LEU A 146 4.85 13.06 -13.17
CA LEU A 146 6.03 12.78 -12.34
C LEU A 146 7.26 12.41 -13.16
N GLY A 147 7.08 11.70 -14.28
CA GLY A 147 8.17 11.26 -15.15
C GLY A 147 8.97 12.42 -15.73
N GLY A 148 8.28 13.41 -16.32
CA GLY A 148 8.94 14.57 -16.95
C GLY A 148 9.73 15.46 -15.98
N LYS A 149 9.36 15.48 -14.69
CA LYS A 149 10.09 16.26 -13.68
C LYS A 149 11.34 15.52 -13.19
N ILE A 150 11.22 14.22 -12.96
CA ILE A 150 12.36 13.37 -12.57
C ILE A 150 13.39 13.36 -13.70
N GLN A 151 12.96 13.19 -14.94
CA GLN A 151 13.86 13.18 -16.10
C GLN A 151 14.61 14.52 -16.27
N LYS A 152 13.95 15.66 -16.01
CA LYS A 152 14.61 16.98 -15.99
C LYS A 152 15.67 17.10 -14.89
N VAL A 153 15.36 16.62 -13.69
CA VAL A 153 16.32 16.60 -12.58
C VAL A 153 17.50 15.68 -12.91
N LEU A 154 17.23 14.50 -13.49
CA LEU A 154 18.28 13.55 -13.90
C LEU A 154 19.19 14.13 -14.99
N GLY A 155 18.61 14.83 -15.97
CA GLY A 155 19.38 15.51 -17.01
C GLY A 155 20.27 16.61 -16.44
N PHE A 156 19.85 17.27 -15.36
CA PHE A 156 20.62 18.36 -14.74
C PHE A 156 21.73 17.86 -13.81
N VAL A 157 21.52 16.74 -13.12
CA VAL A 157 22.46 16.22 -12.11
C VAL A 157 23.70 15.57 -12.74
N GLY A 158 23.64 15.21 -14.03
CA GLY A 158 24.75 14.64 -14.80
C GLY A 158 25.07 13.20 -14.41
N ALA A 159 25.57 12.42 -15.37
CA ALA A 159 25.84 10.98 -15.17
C ALA A 159 26.76 10.68 -13.98
N LYS A 160 27.68 11.59 -13.65
CA LYS A 160 28.66 11.45 -12.56
C LYS A 160 28.03 11.42 -11.15
N ASN A 161 26.81 11.94 -10.99
CA ASN A 161 26.13 12.00 -9.70
C ASN A 161 24.94 11.01 -9.62
N LYS A 162 24.73 10.18 -10.64
CA LYS A 162 23.61 9.24 -10.73
C LYS A 162 23.58 8.30 -9.52
N ASP A 163 24.72 7.69 -9.21
CA ASP A 163 24.84 6.72 -8.10
C ASP A 163 24.56 7.37 -6.74
N ARG A 164 25.00 8.62 -6.55
CA ARG A 164 24.69 9.38 -5.31
C ARG A 164 23.20 9.68 -5.21
N LEU A 165 22.54 10.02 -6.31
CA LEU A 165 21.11 10.29 -6.30
C LEU A 165 20.31 9.01 -6.00
N GLU A 166 20.70 7.89 -6.60
CA GLU A 166 20.15 6.55 -6.36
C GLU A 166 20.33 6.07 -4.92
N ALA A 167 21.54 6.23 -4.36
CA ALA A 167 21.86 5.74 -3.04
C ALA A 167 21.23 6.57 -1.90
N TYR A 168 21.14 7.90 -2.06
CA TYR A 168 20.82 8.78 -0.91
C TYR A 168 19.50 9.52 -1.06
N PHE A 169 19.27 10.12 -2.23
CA PHE A 169 18.15 11.04 -2.40
C PHE A 169 16.84 10.31 -2.70
N LEU A 170 16.89 9.27 -3.53
CA LEU A 170 15.69 8.51 -3.88
C LEU A 170 15.08 7.75 -2.70
N PRO A 171 15.84 7.03 -1.85
CA PRO A 171 15.24 6.32 -0.74
C PRO A 171 14.50 7.28 0.19
N SER A 172 15.11 8.44 0.51
CA SER A 172 14.47 9.48 1.33
C SER A 172 13.22 10.07 0.67
N LEU A 173 13.25 10.31 -0.64
CA LEU A 173 12.08 10.82 -1.37
C LEU A 173 10.95 9.78 -1.39
N ILE A 174 11.29 8.50 -1.56
CA ILE A 174 10.35 7.38 -1.54
C ILE A 174 9.77 7.24 -0.14
N GLU A 175 10.58 7.18 0.92
CA GLU A 175 10.11 7.15 2.31
C GLU A 175 9.09 8.25 2.62
N LYS A 176 9.30 9.45 2.08
CA LYS A 176 8.42 10.60 2.32
C LYS A 176 7.12 10.57 1.51
N LYS A 177 7.15 10.05 0.27
CA LYS A 177 6.03 10.15 -0.69
C LYS A 177 5.27 8.85 -0.90
N LEU A 178 5.96 7.73 -0.74
CA LEU A 178 5.40 6.40 -0.92
C LEU A 178 4.25 6.12 0.06
N PRO A 179 4.31 6.52 1.36
CA PRO A 179 3.20 6.24 2.27
C PRO A 179 1.87 6.87 1.84
N ASP A 180 1.88 8.15 1.48
CA ASP A 180 0.68 8.87 1.03
C ASP A 180 0.14 8.26 -0.28
N MET A 181 1.04 7.97 -1.23
CA MET A 181 0.67 7.40 -2.52
C MET A 181 0.08 5.99 -2.38
N MET A 182 0.73 5.12 -1.61
CA MET A 182 0.24 3.76 -1.37
C MET A 182 -1.08 3.77 -0.60
N THR A 183 -1.22 4.63 0.40
CA THR A 183 -2.48 4.78 1.16
C THR A 183 -3.63 5.14 0.22
N SER A 184 -3.45 6.14 -0.63
CA SER A 184 -4.46 6.54 -1.62
C SER A 184 -4.79 5.42 -2.61
N MET A 185 -3.77 4.80 -3.21
CA MET A 185 -3.96 3.74 -4.20
C MET A 185 -4.62 2.50 -3.61
N MET A 186 -4.27 2.13 -2.38
CA MET A 186 -4.85 0.97 -1.71
C MET A 186 -6.31 1.20 -1.36
N GLY A 187 -6.66 2.39 -0.87
CA GLY A 187 -8.05 2.77 -0.62
C GLY A 187 -8.92 2.66 -1.88
N GLU A 188 -8.45 3.26 -2.98
CA GLU A 188 -9.12 3.19 -4.29
C GLU A 188 -9.26 1.73 -4.77
N LYS A 189 -8.18 0.95 -4.74
CA LYS A 189 -8.17 -0.43 -5.23
C LYS A 189 -8.95 -1.42 -4.35
N MET A 190 -9.10 -1.15 -3.07
CA MET A 190 -9.97 -1.93 -2.17
C MET A 190 -11.44 -1.58 -2.43
N GLY A 191 -11.75 -0.29 -2.61
CA GLY A 191 -13.08 0.18 -2.99
C GLY A 191 -13.58 -0.39 -4.31
N GLU A 192 -12.73 -0.38 -5.36
CA GLU A 192 -13.02 -1.00 -6.67
C GLU A 192 -13.41 -2.49 -6.55
N LYS A 193 -12.90 -3.18 -5.52
CA LYS A 193 -13.17 -4.61 -5.26
C LYS A 193 -14.36 -4.84 -4.33
N GLY A 194 -15.05 -3.78 -3.91
CA GLY A 194 -16.15 -3.84 -2.95
C GLY A 194 -15.70 -4.25 -1.54
N VAL A 195 -14.42 -4.04 -1.21
CA VAL A 195 -13.89 -4.32 0.13
C VAL A 195 -13.83 -3.01 0.90
N LYS A 196 -14.65 -2.87 1.94
CA LYS A 196 -14.55 -1.75 2.87
C LYS A 196 -13.37 -2.01 3.81
N ALA A 197 -12.24 -1.40 3.52
CA ALA A 197 -11.04 -1.51 4.33
C ALA A 197 -10.36 -0.14 4.49
N GLU A 198 -9.83 0.09 5.68
CA GLU A 198 -8.94 1.22 5.97
C GLU A 198 -7.50 0.73 5.79
N ALA A 199 -6.76 1.35 4.87
CA ALA A 199 -5.35 1.11 4.70
C ALA A 199 -4.57 2.38 5.07
N LYS A 200 -3.48 2.22 5.83
CA LYS A 200 -2.59 3.32 6.17
C LYS A 200 -1.15 2.86 6.17
N VAL A 201 -0.33 3.53 5.37
CA VAL A 201 1.12 3.28 5.33
C VAL A 201 1.82 4.29 6.23
N LEU A 202 2.70 3.82 7.10
CA LEU A 202 3.40 4.63 8.10
C LEU A 202 4.90 4.34 8.13
N PRO A 203 5.74 5.35 8.44
CA PRO A 203 7.13 5.11 8.79
C PRO A 203 7.26 4.49 10.18
N GLU A 204 8.40 3.85 10.46
CA GLU A 204 8.72 3.17 11.73
C GLU A 204 8.45 4.05 12.97
N GLU A 205 8.87 5.31 12.94
CA GLU A 205 8.69 6.28 14.05
C GLU A 205 7.23 6.49 14.47
N LYS A 206 6.29 6.35 13.53
CA LYS A 206 4.85 6.57 13.77
C LYS A 206 4.09 5.26 13.98
N GLN A 207 4.73 4.13 13.71
CA GLN A 207 4.08 2.84 13.69
C GLN A 207 3.57 2.44 15.07
N GLN A 208 4.42 2.50 16.10
CA GLN A 208 4.07 2.01 17.43
C GLN A 208 2.83 2.71 18.00
N LYS A 209 2.81 4.05 17.96
CA LYS A 209 1.67 4.84 18.46
C LYS A 209 0.37 4.54 17.72
N PHE A 210 0.44 4.35 16.40
CA PHE A 210 -0.74 4.01 15.61
C PHE A 210 -1.22 2.58 15.89
N PHE A 211 -0.27 1.65 16.00
CA PHE A 211 -0.52 0.25 16.30
C PHE A 211 -1.25 0.09 17.64
N ASP A 212 -0.71 0.68 18.71
CA ASP A 212 -1.31 0.58 20.05
C ASP A 212 -2.73 1.16 20.09
N ALA A 213 -2.94 2.30 19.41
CA ALA A 213 -4.25 2.92 19.30
C ALA A 213 -5.25 2.03 18.55
N LYS A 214 -4.83 1.43 17.43
CA LYS A 214 -5.71 0.56 16.62
C LYS A 214 -6.02 -0.75 17.31
N ILE A 215 -5.04 -1.41 17.93
CA ILE A 215 -5.27 -2.66 18.67
C ILE A 215 -6.26 -2.45 19.81
N ARG A 216 -6.15 -1.34 20.55
CA ARG A 216 -7.11 -1.00 21.59
C ARG A 216 -8.53 -0.86 21.04
N GLN A 217 -8.70 -0.19 19.89
CA GLN A 217 -10.01 -0.05 19.24
C GLN A 217 -10.57 -1.41 18.79
N ILE A 218 -9.73 -2.26 18.19
CA ILE A 218 -10.15 -3.57 17.69
C ILE A 218 -10.57 -4.48 18.84
N ARG A 219 -9.80 -4.53 19.92
CA ARG A 219 -10.13 -5.37 21.09
C ARG A 219 -11.41 -4.91 21.79
N ALA A 220 -11.63 -3.60 21.89
CA ALA A 220 -12.89 -3.07 22.41
C ALA A 220 -14.08 -3.51 21.53
N ALA A 221 -13.98 -3.34 20.22
CA ALA A 221 -15.03 -3.74 19.29
C ALA A 221 -15.29 -5.26 19.28
N VAL A 222 -14.24 -6.09 19.49
CA VAL A 222 -14.39 -7.55 19.59
C VAL A 222 -15.13 -7.92 20.89
N ALA A 223 -14.78 -7.30 22.01
CA ALA A 223 -15.46 -7.54 23.29
C ALA A 223 -16.96 -7.16 23.21
N ASP A 224 -17.29 -6.04 22.57
CA ASP A 224 -18.69 -5.62 22.38
C ASP A 224 -19.49 -6.67 21.55
N LEU A 225 -18.89 -7.25 20.52
CA LEU A 225 -19.52 -8.27 19.68
C LEU A 225 -19.68 -9.63 20.39
N GLU A 226 -18.76 -9.98 21.31
CA GLU A 226 -18.88 -11.20 22.12
C GLU A 226 -20.07 -11.11 23.09
N VAL A 227 -20.30 -9.92 23.68
CA VAL A 227 -21.46 -9.67 24.56
C VAL A 227 -22.79 -9.76 23.78
N GLU A 228 -22.84 -9.26 22.55
CA GLU A 228 -24.05 -9.34 21.71
C GLU A 228 -24.35 -10.74 21.18
N GLY A 229 -23.33 -11.61 21.06
CA GLY A 229 -23.46 -12.96 20.53
C GLY A 229 -23.96 -14.01 21.54
N GLU A 230 -24.02 -13.68 22.84
CA GLU A 230 -24.47 -14.57 23.92
C GLU A 230 -25.93 -14.32 24.37
N LEU A 231 -26.70 -13.48 23.66
CA LEU A 231 -28.15 -13.25 23.84
C LEU A 231 -28.98 -13.98 22.77
#